data_AF-A0A1Y2FIM2-F1
#
_entry.id   AF-A0A1Y2FIM2-F1
#
_cell.length_a   1.000
_cell.length_b   1.000
_cell.length_c   1.000
_cell.angle_alpha   90.00
_cell.angle_beta   90.00
_cell.angle_gamma   90.00
#
_symmetry.space_group_name_H-M   'P 1'
#
loop_
_entity.id
_entity.type
_entity.pdbx_description
1 polymer ?
#
loop_
_entity_poly.entity_id
_entity_poly.type
_entity_poly.pdbx_seq_one_letter_code
_entity_poly.pdbx_strand_id
1 'polypeptide(L)'
;MAELLAIREVVDLHEPSCYSKKIAAALKADPRSVDLRSQCNNFYTFALKYLEWTVTEDLLQVVLDTFRSRVAKMADHAHNPTGAMAEGLAFLKGLDDFERQLFKRCHESSLAMKKWADRPRDKEMR
;
A
#
# COMPACT_ATOMS: atom_id res chain seq x y z
N MET A 1 12.49 -14.90 15.69
CA MET A 1 12.45 -15.57 17.00
C MET A 1 11.03 -15.96 17.41
N ALA A 2 10.04 -15.06 17.37
CA ALA A 2 8.64 -15.41 17.67
C ALA A 2 8.08 -16.53 16.78
N GLU A 3 8.43 -16.53 15.49
CA GLU A 3 8.07 -17.56 14.50
C GLU A 3 8.39 -18.99 14.95
N LEU A 4 9.61 -19.22 15.47
CA LEU A 4 10.06 -20.54 15.93
C LEU A 4 9.35 -21.01 17.21
N LEU A 5 8.82 -20.08 18.00
CA LEU A 5 8.13 -20.37 19.26
C LEU A 5 6.64 -20.64 19.03
N ALA A 6 6.02 -19.97 18.05
CA ALA A 6 4.63 -20.19 17.65
C ALA A 6 4.44 -21.57 17.00
N ILE A 7 5.36 -21.99 16.12
CA ILE A 7 5.34 -23.34 15.50
C ILE A 7 5.41 -24.46 16.55
N ARG A 8 6.00 -24.17 17.72
CA ARG A 8 6.13 -25.13 18.82
C ARG A 8 4.99 -25.05 19.85
N GLU A 9 3.94 -24.27 19.59
CA GLU A 9 2.80 -24.04 20.48
C GLU A 9 3.20 -23.63 21.92
N VAL A 10 4.34 -22.96 22.09
CA VAL A 10 4.84 -22.56 23.41
C VAL A 10 4.20 -21.25 23.87
N VAL A 11 3.59 -20.49 22.95
CA VAL A 11 3.11 -19.13 23.21
C VAL A 11 1.79 -18.90 22.47
N ASP A 12 0.81 -18.34 23.19
CA ASP A 12 -0.44 -17.84 22.61
C ASP A 12 -0.19 -16.53 21.85
N LEU A 13 -0.54 -16.51 20.56
CA LEU A 13 -0.46 -15.31 19.72
C LEU A 13 -1.71 -14.45 19.91
N HIS A 14 -1.54 -13.28 20.53
CA HIS A 14 -2.63 -12.30 20.61
C HIS A 14 -2.75 -11.52 19.29
N GLU A 15 -3.98 -11.18 18.91
CA GLU A 15 -4.24 -10.39 17.71
C GLU A 15 -3.62 -8.98 17.88
N PRO A 16 -2.79 -8.52 16.92
CA PRO A 16 -2.19 -7.21 16.99
C PRO A 16 -3.26 -6.13 16.82
N SER A 17 -3.07 -4.99 17.48
CA SER A 17 -4.02 -3.87 17.44
C SER A 17 -4.35 -3.40 16.01
N CYS A 18 -3.39 -3.50 15.09
CA CYS A 18 -3.52 -3.14 13.68
C CYS A 18 -4.56 -4.00 12.89
N TYR A 19 -4.83 -5.23 13.33
CA TYR A 19 -5.83 -6.11 12.71
C TYR A 19 -7.12 -6.25 13.53
N SER A 20 -7.26 -5.44 14.59
CA SER A 20 -8.48 -5.47 15.41
C SER A 20 -9.75 -5.42 14.57
N LYS A 21 -10.78 -6.13 15.02
CA LYS A 21 -12.10 -6.22 14.35
C LYS A 21 -12.68 -4.86 13.94
N LYS A 22 -12.38 -3.80 14.71
CA LYS A 22 -12.78 -2.42 14.40
C LYS A 22 -12.11 -1.91 13.11
N ILE A 23 -10.80 -2.12 12.96
CA ILE A 23 -10.06 -1.70 11.77
C ILE A 23 -10.46 -2.58 10.59
N ALA A 24 -10.61 -3.90 10.79
CA ALA A 24 -11.09 -4.79 9.74
C ALA A 24 -12.48 -4.37 9.22
N ALA A 25 -13.40 -3.97 10.10
CA ALA A 25 -14.71 -3.44 9.70
C ALA A 25 -14.61 -2.09 8.97
N ALA A 26 -13.73 -1.19 9.42
CA ALA A 26 -13.50 0.08 8.73
C ALA A 26 -12.91 -0.12 7.33
N LEU A 27 -11.96 -1.05 7.18
CA LEU A 27 -11.35 -1.43 5.91
C LEU A 27 -12.34 -2.08 4.96
N LYS A 28 -13.27 -2.90 5.47
CA LYS A 28 -14.38 -3.46 4.69
C LYS A 28 -15.37 -2.38 4.22
N ALA A 29 -15.61 -1.35 5.02
CA ALA A 29 -16.56 -0.28 4.69
C ALA A 29 -16.00 0.71 3.66
N ASP A 30 -14.82 1.29 3.93
CA ASP A 30 -14.10 2.09 2.95
C ASP A 30 -12.58 2.08 3.25
N PRO A 31 -11.77 1.39 2.42
CA PRO A 31 -10.33 1.27 2.61
C PRO A 31 -9.57 2.58 2.36
N ARG A 32 -10.23 3.61 1.82
CA ARG A 32 -9.63 4.89 1.45
C ARG A 32 -9.67 5.90 2.60
N SER A 33 -10.66 5.78 3.47
CA SER A 33 -10.82 6.63 4.66
C SER A 33 -9.83 6.33 5.77
N VAL A 34 -9.22 5.13 5.76
CA VAL A 34 -8.34 4.66 6.83
C VAL A 34 -6.88 5.09 6.59
N ASP A 35 -6.30 5.73 7.59
CA ASP A 35 -4.87 6.03 7.65
C ASP A 35 -4.09 4.77 8.11
N LEU A 36 -3.52 4.04 7.14
CA LEU A 36 -2.76 2.81 7.41
C LEU A 36 -1.50 3.09 8.23
N ARG A 37 -0.85 4.24 7.98
CA ARG A 37 0.36 4.67 8.68
C ARG A 37 0.12 4.83 10.18
N SER A 38 -1.03 5.37 10.56
CA SER A 38 -1.40 5.56 11.97
C SER A 38 -1.56 4.25 12.73
N GLN A 39 -1.93 3.17 12.03
CA GLN A 39 -2.10 1.84 12.63
C GLN A 39 -0.77 1.11 12.68
N CYS A 40 -0.13 0.96 11.52
CA CYS A 40 1.10 0.20 11.36
C CYS A 40 1.92 0.81 10.20
N ASN A 41 3.22 1.07 10.41
CA ASN A 41 4.09 1.61 9.34
C ASN A 41 4.29 0.64 8.15
N ASN A 42 4.15 -0.66 8.41
CA ASN A 42 4.35 -1.75 7.45
C ASN A 42 3.16 -2.74 7.49
N PHE A 43 1.96 -2.24 7.18
CA PHE A 43 0.71 -2.99 7.18
C PHE A 43 0.78 -4.23 6.29
N TYR A 44 1.08 -4.09 4.99
CA TYR A 44 1.04 -5.23 4.07
C TYR A 44 2.16 -6.26 4.32
N THR A 45 3.38 -5.79 4.57
CA THR A 45 4.52 -6.68 4.87
C THR A 45 4.28 -7.49 6.13
N PHE A 46 3.67 -6.87 7.14
CA PHE A 46 3.28 -7.56 8.36
C PHE A 46 2.10 -8.50 8.14
N ALA A 47 1.12 -8.11 7.31
CA ALA A 47 -0.04 -8.96 6.96
C ALA A 47 0.41 -10.29 6.35
N LEU A 48 1.36 -10.26 5.43
CA LEU A 48 1.90 -11.47 4.79
C LEU A 48 2.49 -12.44 5.82
N LYS A 49 3.36 -11.95 6.70
CA LYS A 49 3.96 -12.77 7.76
C LYS A 49 2.94 -13.25 8.80
N TYR A 50 1.95 -12.41 9.09
CA TYR A 50 0.90 -12.76 10.04
C TYR A 50 -0.05 -13.81 9.47
N LEU A 51 -0.38 -13.74 8.18
CA LEU A 51 -1.21 -14.71 7.46
C LEU A 51 -0.50 -16.05 7.25
N GLU A 52 0.84 -16.07 7.13
CA GLU A 52 1.61 -17.32 7.15
C GLU A 52 1.39 -18.11 8.44
N TRP A 53 1.16 -17.44 9.57
CA TRP A 53 0.90 -18.07 10.86
C TRP A 53 -0.59 -18.25 11.16
N THR A 54 -1.43 -17.33 10.68
CA THR A 54 -2.87 -17.33 10.90
C THR A 54 -3.59 -17.51 9.57
N VAL A 55 -4.07 -18.72 9.31
CA VAL A 55 -4.76 -19.06 8.05
C VAL A 55 -6.22 -18.60 8.11
N THR A 56 -6.44 -17.29 8.28
CA THR A 56 -7.78 -16.69 8.31
C THR A 56 -8.08 -16.08 6.95
N GLU A 57 -8.87 -16.78 6.14
CA GLU A 57 -9.23 -16.36 4.78
C GLU A 57 -9.92 -14.98 4.75
N ASP A 58 -10.72 -14.68 5.76
CA ASP A 58 -11.41 -13.39 5.88
C ASP A 58 -10.45 -12.19 5.94
N LEU A 59 -9.33 -12.31 6.65
CA LEU A 59 -8.35 -11.23 6.76
C LEU A 59 -7.59 -11.05 5.45
N LEU A 60 -7.24 -12.15 4.78
CA LEU A 60 -6.60 -12.13 3.47
C LEU A 60 -7.46 -11.38 2.45
N GLN A 61 -8.76 -11.69 2.36
CA GLN A 61 -9.68 -11.02 1.43
C GLN A 61 -9.75 -9.51 1.71
N VAL A 62 -9.86 -9.11 2.98
CA VAL A 62 -9.86 -7.68 3.37
C VAL A 62 -8.56 -6.99 2.94
N VAL A 63 -7.41 -7.60 3.17
CA VAL A 63 -6.12 -7.02 2.80
C VAL A 63 -5.98 -6.89 1.28
N LEU A 64 -6.46 -7.89 0.51
CA LEU A 64 -6.44 -7.83 -0.95
C LEU A 64 -7.39 -6.77 -1.51
N ASP A 65 -8.61 -6.67 -0.99
CA ASP A 65 -9.61 -5.69 -1.41
C ASP A 65 -9.18 -4.25 -1.09
N THR A 66 -8.55 -4.06 0.08
CA THR A 66 -7.99 -2.76 0.47
C THR A 66 -6.87 -2.34 -0.47
N PHE A 67 -5.94 -3.25 -0.77
CA PHE A 67 -4.85 -3.00 -1.71
C PHE A 67 -5.38 -2.66 -3.10
N ARG A 68 -6.30 -3.47 -3.65
CA ARG A 68 -6.89 -3.26 -4.98
C ARG A 68 -7.55 -1.88 -5.11
N SER A 69 -8.33 -1.49 -4.09
CA SER A 69 -9.06 -0.23 -4.07
C SER A 69 -8.16 1.00 -3.96
N ARG A 70 -7.01 0.86 -3.30
CA ARG A 70 -6.02 1.93 -3.06
C ARG A 70 -5.03 2.07 -4.21
N VAL A 71 -4.62 0.98 -4.85
CA VAL A 71 -3.69 1.00 -6.00
C VAL A 71 -4.24 1.82 -7.16
N ALA A 72 -5.54 1.71 -7.47
CA ALA A 72 -6.16 2.51 -8.53
C ALA A 72 -5.97 4.02 -8.29
N LYS A 73 -6.29 4.50 -7.09
CA LYS A 73 -6.09 5.91 -6.71
C LYS A 73 -4.61 6.30 -6.72
N MET A 74 -3.75 5.42 -6.25
CA MET A 74 -2.30 5.67 -6.23
C MET A 74 -1.75 5.85 -7.66
N ALA A 75 -2.23 5.05 -8.61
CA ALA A 75 -1.89 5.20 -10.03
C ALA A 75 -2.37 6.54 -10.59
N ASP A 76 -3.60 6.96 -10.27
CA ASP A 76 -4.13 8.26 -10.70
C ASP A 76 -3.25 9.41 -10.18
N HIS A 77 -2.91 9.39 -8.90
CA HIS A 77 -2.03 10.39 -8.28
C HIS A 77 -0.59 10.37 -8.84
N ALA A 78 -0.08 9.20 -9.22
CA ALA A 78 1.27 9.09 -9.78
C ALA A 78 1.39 9.71 -11.18
N HIS A 79 0.32 9.63 -11.99
CA HIS A 79 0.28 10.18 -13.35
C HIS A 79 -0.08 11.66 -13.40
N ASN A 80 -0.87 12.14 -12.43
CA ASN A 80 -1.32 13.53 -12.34
C ASN A 80 -0.73 14.26 -11.11
N PRO A 81 0.54 14.70 -11.17
CA PRO A 81 1.20 15.39 -10.05
C PRO A 81 0.58 16.75 -9.72
N THR A 82 -0.13 17.37 -10.66
CA THR A 82 -0.71 18.71 -10.52
C THR A 82 -2.11 18.69 -9.89
N GLY A 83 -2.84 17.58 -9.99
CA GLY A 83 -4.26 17.52 -9.61
C GLY A 83 -4.56 17.49 -8.11
N ALA A 84 -3.56 17.36 -7.24
CA ALA A 84 -3.77 17.08 -5.81
C ALA A 84 -2.73 17.73 -4.90
N MET A 85 -2.40 19.03 -5.04
CA MET A 85 -1.40 19.66 -4.17
C MET A 85 -1.79 19.67 -2.69
N ALA A 86 -3.09 19.74 -2.34
CA ALA A 86 -3.55 19.65 -0.95
C ALA A 86 -3.92 18.20 -0.56
N GLU A 87 -4.68 17.50 -1.40
CA GLU A 87 -5.17 16.15 -1.13
C GLU A 87 -4.05 15.09 -1.23
N GLY A 88 -3.07 15.31 -2.12
CA GLY A 88 -1.93 14.42 -2.33
C GLY A 88 -0.96 14.40 -1.16
N LEU A 89 -0.79 15.51 -0.44
CA LEU A 89 0.03 15.55 0.78
C LEU A 89 -0.60 14.73 1.92
N ALA A 90 -1.92 14.88 2.10
CA ALA A 90 -2.68 14.08 3.07
C ALA A 90 -2.68 12.59 2.69
N PHE A 91 -2.86 12.29 1.40
CA PHE A 91 -2.77 10.95 0.85
C PHE A 91 -1.39 10.33 1.14
N LEU A 92 -0.30 10.97 0.71
CA LEU A 92 1.07 10.48 0.91
C LEU A 92 1.42 10.24 2.37
N LYS A 93 0.89 11.07 3.29
CA LYS A 93 1.11 10.89 4.73
C LYS A 93 0.52 9.56 5.23
N GLY A 94 -0.67 9.19 4.77
CA GLY A 94 -1.38 7.98 5.19
C GLY A 94 -1.01 6.69 4.46
N LEU A 95 -0.05 6.73 3.53
CA LEU A 95 0.45 5.54 2.84
C LEU A 95 1.40 4.73 3.72
N ASP A 96 1.26 3.41 3.60
CA ASP A 96 2.18 2.41 4.12
C ASP A 96 3.58 2.52 3.46
N ASP A 97 4.63 2.00 4.10
CA ASP A 97 5.98 2.01 3.53
C ASP A 97 6.05 1.27 2.17
N PHE A 98 5.33 0.16 2.01
CA PHE A 98 5.27 -0.54 0.72
C PHE A 98 4.56 0.29 -0.36
N GLU A 99 3.42 0.90 -0.03
CA GLU A 99 2.67 1.77 -0.94
C GLU A 99 3.51 2.97 -1.38
N ARG A 100 4.28 3.59 -0.46
CA ARG A 100 5.18 4.70 -0.78
C ARG A 100 6.25 4.32 -1.79
N GLN A 101 6.85 3.13 -1.64
CA GLN A 101 7.84 2.65 -2.60
C GLN A 101 7.22 2.40 -3.97
N LEU A 102 6.02 1.81 -4.02
CA LEU A 102 5.29 1.59 -5.26
C LEU A 102 4.92 2.92 -5.94
N PHE A 103 4.39 3.88 -5.18
CA PHE A 103 4.08 5.22 -5.66
C PHE A 103 5.30 5.90 -6.27
N LYS A 104 6.45 5.87 -5.58
CA LYS A 104 7.70 6.48 -6.07
C LYS A 104 8.10 5.90 -7.42
N ARG A 105 8.07 4.57 -7.57
CA ARG A 105 8.41 3.90 -8.84
C ARG A 105 7.43 4.26 -9.97
N CYS A 106 6.12 4.27 -9.69
CA CYS A 106 5.10 4.67 -10.65
C CYS A 106 5.29 6.12 -11.09
N HIS A 107 5.58 7.02 -10.15
CA HIS A 107 5.81 8.42 -10.42
C HIS A 107 7.09 8.65 -11.26
N GLU A 108 8.19 8.00 -10.90
CA GLU A 108 9.44 8.04 -11.68
C GLU A 108 9.25 7.52 -13.10
N SER A 109 8.49 6.43 -13.28
CA SER A 109 8.14 5.89 -14.60
C SER A 109 7.34 6.89 -15.44
N SER A 110 6.31 7.51 -14.86
CA SER A 110 5.50 8.55 -15.52
C SER A 110 6.34 9.75 -15.96
N LEU A 111 7.27 10.21 -15.10
CA LEU A 111 8.19 11.28 -15.44
C LEU A 111 9.18 10.88 -16.54
N ALA A 112 9.72 9.66 -16.49
CA ALA A 112 10.62 9.15 -17.52
C ALA A 112 9.91 9.07 -18.87
N MET A 113 8.65 8.63 -18.90
CA MET A 113 7.83 8.56 -20.10
C MET A 113 7.57 9.95 -20.70
N LYS A 114 7.26 10.95 -19.86
CA LYS A 114 7.10 12.34 -20.32
C LYS A 114 8.40 12.88 -20.92
N LYS A 115 9.53 12.70 -20.24
CA LYS A 115 10.85 13.09 -20.76
C LYS A 115 11.21 12.41 -22.07
N TRP A 116 10.86 11.14 -22.22
CA TRP A 116 11.05 10.41 -23.47
C TRP A 116 10.15 10.95 -24.59
N ALA A 117 8.89 11.26 -24.30
CA ALA A 117 7.95 11.84 -25.26
C ALA A 117 8.34 13.25 -25.72
N ASP A 118 8.88 14.06 -24.80
CA ASP A 118 9.36 15.43 -25.07
C ASP A 118 10.74 15.46 -25.76
N ARG A 119 11.39 14.30 -25.95
CA ARG A 119 12.65 14.23 -26.67
C ARG A 119 12.42 14.75 -28.10
N PRO A 120 13.19 15.74 -28.59
CA PRO A 120 13.09 16.15 -29.98
C PRO A 120 13.39 14.94 -30.86
N ARG A 121 12.47 14.61 -31.78
CA ARG A 121 12.77 13.64 -32.84
C ARG A 121 13.93 14.23 -33.62
N ASP A 122 15.08 13.55 -33.55
CA ASP A 122 16.26 13.91 -34.34
C ASP A 122 15.77 14.10 -35.78
N LYS A 123 15.78 15.36 -36.25
CA LYS A 123 15.46 15.66 -37.65
C LYS A 123 16.52 14.90 -38.43
N GLU A 124 16.05 13.89 -39.17
CA GLU A 124 16.86 13.09 -40.07
C GLU A 124 17.79 14.01 -40.85
N MET A 125 19.08 13.69 -40.69
CA MET A 125 20.18 14.18 -41.52
C MET A 125 19.74 14.10 -42.99
N ARG A 126 19.50 15.26 -43.60
CA ARG A 126 19.52 15.47 -45.04
C ARG A 126 20.83 16.15 -45.40
#